data_AF-A0A6V8NLV9-F1
#
_entry.id   AF-A0A6V8NLV9-F1
#
_cell.length_a   1.000
_cell.length_b   1.000
_cell.length_c   1.000
_cell.angle_alpha   90.00
_cell.angle_beta   90.00
_cell.angle_gamma   90.00
#
_symmetry.space_group_name_H-M   'P 1'
#
loop_
_entity.id
_entity.type
_entity.pdbx_description
1 polymer ?
#
loop_
_entity_poly.entity_id
_entity_poly.type
_entity_poly.pdbx_seq_one_letter_code
_entity_poly.pdbx_strand_id
1 'polypeptide(L)'
;YGVIGRYDQSIKELKRAIELNPHDGGIYYNLALTYKNKGMVEEAIIEYEKAIQFDPDLMEARYNLGMIYENRGEKEKAMEAWKGYLELVAHKDNRAKEIREHLRGPNEHESR
;
A
#
# COMPACT_ATOMS: atom_id res chain seq x y z
N TYR A 1 -23.01 18.47 7.28
CA TYR A 1 -23.68 17.58 6.30
C TYR A 1 -22.91 17.35 4.98
N GLY A 2 -21.90 18.15 4.61
CA GLY A 2 -21.29 18.06 3.26
C GLY A 2 -20.24 16.98 3.02
N VAL A 3 -19.69 16.32 4.05
CA VAL A 3 -18.58 15.37 3.87
C VAL A 3 -19.07 13.93 3.63
N ILE A 4 -20.15 13.53 4.31
CA ILE A 4 -20.74 12.17 4.20
C ILE A 4 -21.21 11.89 2.77
N GLY A 5 -21.93 12.83 2.14
CA GLY A 5 -22.40 12.67 0.76
C GLY A 5 -21.30 12.67 -0.30
N ARG A 6 -20.12 13.24 -0.01
CA ARG A 6 -18.99 13.26 -0.97
C ARG A 6 -18.30 11.91 -1.06
N TYR A 7 -18.22 11.16 0.04
CA TYR A 7 -17.65 9.81 0.01
C TYR A 7 -18.54 8.84 -0.75
N ASP A 8 -19.86 8.92 -0.55
CA ASP A 8 -20.82 8.07 -1.28
C ASP A 8 -20.80 8.32 -2.80
N GLN A 9 -20.73 9.59 -3.21
CA GLN A 9 -20.55 9.94 -4.62
C GLN A 9 -19.20 9.44 -5.16
N SER A 10 -18.10 9.64 -4.42
CA SER A 10 -16.78 9.15 -4.80
C SER A 10 -16.76 7.63 -5.00
N ILE A 11 -17.36 6.87 -4.06
CA ILE A 11 -17.50 5.42 -4.17
C ILE A 11 -18.25 5.02 -5.44
N LYS A 12 -19.34 5.72 -5.76
CA LYS A 12 -20.15 5.45 -6.95
C LYS A 12 -19.35 5.67 -8.24
N GLU A 13 -18.64 6.78 -8.34
CA GLU A 13 -17.82 7.10 -9.52
C GLU A 13 -16.64 6.12 -9.66
N LEU A 14 -15.97 5.77 -8.56
CA LEU A 14 -14.88 4.80 -8.56
C LEU A 14 -15.36 3.39 -8.95
N LYS A 15 -16.54 2.96 -8.47
CA LYS A 15 -17.14 1.69 -8.91
C LYS A 15 -17.43 1.68 -10.41
N ARG A 16 -17.92 2.78 -10.96
CA ARG A 16 -18.09 2.91 -12.42
C ARG A 16 -16.75 2.89 -13.15
N ALA A 17 -15.72 3.50 -12.58
CA ALA A 17 -14.37 3.46 -13.13
C ALA A 17 -13.80 2.02 -13.13
N ILE A 18 -14.11 1.20 -12.11
CA ILE A 18 -13.79 -0.23 -12.07
C ILE A 18 -14.50 -0.99 -13.20
N GLU A 19 -15.77 -0.68 -13.49
CA GLU A 19 -16.49 -1.30 -14.62
C GLU A 19 -15.83 -1.00 -15.97
N LEU A 20 -15.22 0.19 -16.11
CA LEU A 20 -14.51 0.60 -17.31
C LEU A 20 -13.09 0.04 -17.39
N ASN A 21 -12.39 -0.03 -16.24
CA ASN A 21 -11.04 -0.59 -16.14
C ASN A 21 -10.88 -1.43 -14.86
N PRO A 22 -11.23 -2.73 -14.91
CA PRO A 22 -11.27 -3.59 -13.72
C PRO A 22 -9.89 -4.02 -13.23
N HIS A 23 -8.82 -3.68 -13.95
CA HIS A 23 -7.44 -4.09 -13.64
C HIS A 23 -6.55 -2.91 -13.24
N ASP A 24 -7.13 -1.74 -12.96
CA ASP A 24 -6.38 -0.56 -12.53
C ASP A 24 -6.25 -0.53 -11.01
N GLY A 25 -5.08 -0.89 -10.50
CA GLY A 25 -4.78 -0.86 -9.06
C GLY A 25 -4.96 0.53 -8.41
N GLY A 26 -4.77 1.61 -9.18
CA GLY A 26 -4.96 2.98 -8.70
C GLY A 26 -6.43 3.30 -8.39
N ILE A 27 -7.37 2.74 -9.14
CA ILE A 27 -8.81 2.92 -8.89
C ILE A 27 -9.19 2.22 -7.58
N TYR A 28 -8.73 0.98 -7.37
CA TYR A 28 -8.96 0.24 -6.13
C TYR A 28 -8.33 0.94 -4.92
N TYR A 29 -7.14 1.51 -5.07
CA TYR A 29 -6.49 2.30 -4.01
C TYR A 29 -7.30 3.55 -3.62
N ASN A 30 -7.80 4.29 -4.61
CA ASN A 30 -8.64 5.47 -4.36
C ASN A 30 -9.97 5.08 -3.70
N LEU A 31 -10.53 3.93 -4.07
CA LEU A 31 -11.74 3.38 -3.45
C LEU A 31 -11.49 2.98 -2.00
N ALA A 32 -10.38 2.27 -1.74
CA ALA A 32 -9.94 1.91 -0.40
C ALA A 32 -9.72 3.14 0.49
N LEU A 33 -9.06 4.18 -0.03
CA LEU A 33 -8.85 5.44 0.68
C LEU A 33 -10.18 6.13 1.01
N THR A 34 -11.14 6.10 0.09
CA THR A 34 -12.48 6.66 0.30
C THR A 34 -13.22 5.90 1.40
N TYR A 35 -13.18 4.56 1.39
CA TYR A 35 -13.77 3.74 2.45
C TYR A 35 -13.10 3.98 3.81
N LYS A 36 -11.76 4.06 3.84
CA LYS A 36 -11.00 4.39 5.06
C LYS A 36 -11.44 5.72 5.65
N ASN A 37 -11.53 6.77 4.83
CA ASN A 37 -11.95 8.10 5.26
C ASN A 37 -13.42 8.16 5.71
N LYS A 38 -14.26 7.26 5.19
CA LYS A 38 -15.65 7.09 5.63
C LYS A 38 -15.77 6.27 6.93
N GLY A 39 -14.68 5.64 7.40
CA GLY A 39 -14.67 4.76 8.57
C GLY A 39 -15.02 3.30 8.27
N MET A 40 -15.18 2.95 6.98
CA MET A 40 -15.46 1.60 6.51
C MET A 40 -14.13 0.84 6.32
N VAL A 41 -13.51 0.48 7.44
CA VAL A 41 -12.14 -0.04 7.44
C VAL A 41 -12.04 -1.45 6.84
N GLU A 42 -13.03 -2.32 7.03
CA GLU A 42 -13.03 -3.67 6.43
C GLU A 42 -13.07 -3.61 4.90
N GLU A 43 -13.95 -2.75 4.37
CA GLU A 43 -14.06 -2.52 2.94
C GLU A 43 -12.79 -1.87 2.39
N ALA A 44 -12.15 -0.97 3.15
CA ALA A 44 -10.87 -0.40 2.77
C ALA A 44 -9.77 -1.47 2.64
N ILE A 45 -9.70 -2.42 3.57
CA ILE A 45 -8.72 -3.54 3.53
C ILE A 45 -8.90 -4.34 2.24
N ILE A 46 -10.12 -4.77 1.95
CA ILE A 46 -10.43 -5.58 0.75
C ILE A 46 -10.01 -4.85 -0.53
N GLU A 47 -10.31 -3.55 -0.63
CA GLU A 47 -9.94 -2.77 -1.82
C GLU A 47 -8.44 -2.45 -1.88
N TYR A 48 -7.75 -2.28 -0.74
CA TYR A 48 -6.28 -2.16 -0.71
C TYR A 48 -5.60 -3.47 -1.16
N GLU A 49 -6.12 -4.63 -0.77
CA GLU A 49 -5.59 -5.93 -1.22
C GLU A 49 -5.76 -6.11 -2.73
N LYS A 50 -6.92 -5.74 -3.30
CA LYS A 50 -7.10 -5.73 -4.75
C LYS A 50 -6.17 -4.73 -5.45
N ALA A 51 -5.98 -3.55 -4.87
CA ALA A 51 -5.03 -2.57 -5.40
C ALA A 51 -3.62 -3.16 -5.52
N ILE A 52 -3.17 -3.88 -4.49
CA ILE A 52 -1.86 -4.57 -4.48
C ILE A 52 -1.85 -5.76 -5.45
N GLN A 53 -2.98 -6.45 -5.63
CA GLN A 53 -3.09 -7.56 -6.57
C GLN A 53 -2.92 -7.10 -8.02
N PHE A 54 -3.54 -5.98 -8.38
CA PHE A 54 -3.47 -5.42 -9.73
C PHE A 54 -2.24 -4.54 -9.98
N ASP A 55 -1.77 -3.84 -8.95
CA ASP A 55 -0.54 -3.07 -8.95
C ASP A 55 0.32 -3.45 -7.72
N PRO A 56 1.16 -4.49 -7.84
CA PRO A 56 2.04 -4.92 -6.75
C PRO A 56 3.04 -3.86 -6.31
N ASP A 57 3.32 -2.88 -7.18
CA ASP A 57 4.28 -1.80 -7.00
C ASP A 57 3.69 -0.60 -6.24
N LEU A 58 2.41 -0.64 -5.88
CA LEU A 58 1.71 0.42 -5.16
C LEU A 58 2.06 0.42 -3.67
N MET A 59 3.20 1.04 -3.36
CA MET A 59 3.76 1.16 -2.01
C MET A 59 2.78 1.81 -1.03
N GLU A 60 2.01 2.80 -1.48
CA GLU A 60 1.04 3.53 -0.69
C GLU A 60 -0.11 2.62 -0.21
N ALA A 61 -0.53 1.66 -1.03
CA ALA A 61 -1.56 0.69 -0.63
C ALA A 61 -1.05 -0.22 0.50
N ARG A 62 0.17 -0.76 0.36
CA ARG A 62 0.82 -1.60 1.39
C ARG A 62 1.05 -0.84 2.69
N TYR A 63 1.51 0.42 2.60
CA TYR A 63 1.71 1.28 3.76
C TYR A 63 0.40 1.54 4.52
N ASN A 64 -0.68 1.92 3.80
CA ASN A 64 -1.98 2.13 4.43
C ASN A 64 -2.56 0.85 5.05
N LEU A 65 -2.38 -0.30 4.40
CA LEU A 65 -2.78 -1.60 4.92
C LEU A 65 -2.04 -1.94 6.23
N GLY A 66 -0.71 -1.74 6.24
CA GLY A 66 0.13 -1.94 7.43
C GLY A 66 -0.30 -1.07 8.61
N MET A 67 -0.56 0.22 8.37
CA MET A 67 -1.09 1.12 9.40
C MET A 67 -2.47 0.69 9.93
N ILE A 68 -3.35 0.20 9.06
CA ILE A 68 -4.66 -0.29 9.46
C ILE A 68 -4.51 -1.51 10.39
N TYR A 69 -3.66 -2.47 10.03
CA TYR A 69 -3.40 -3.65 10.87
C TYR A 69 -2.72 -3.29 12.20
N GLU A 70 -1.79 -2.32 12.19
CA GLU A 70 -1.15 -1.82 13.40
C GLU A 70 -2.17 -1.16 14.35
N ASN A 71 -3.06 -0.32 13.82
CA ASN A 71 -4.13 0.32 14.59
C ASN A 71 -5.14 -0.70 15.15
N ARG A 72 -5.30 -1.85 14.49
CA ARG A 72 -6.14 -2.97 14.98
C ARG A 72 -5.44 -3.85 16.00
N GLY A 73 -4.14 -3.69 16.21
CA GLY A 73 -3.33 -4.58 17.05
C GLY A 73 -3.01 -5.93 16.39
N GLU A 74 -3.29 -6.07 15.09
CA GLU A 74 -3.00 -7.27 14.30
C GLU A 74 -1.52 -7.26 13.86
N LYS A 75 -0.62 -7.40 14.84
CA LYS A 75 0.83 -7.27 14.63
C LYS A 75 1.40 -8.21 13.57
N GLU A 76 0.85 -9.42 13.45
CA GLU A 76 1.30 -10.42 12.47
C GLU A 76 1.02 -9.96 11.03
N LYS A 77 -0.21 -9.51 10.74
CA LYS A 77 -0.58 -8.97 9.42
C LYS A 77 0.08 -7.64 9.12
N ALA A 78 0.26 -6.81 10.14
CA ALA A 78 1.05 -5.59 10.00
C ALA A 78 2.48 -5.94 9.57
N MET A 79 3.16 -6.88 10.26
CA MET A 79 4.51 -7.31 9.90
C MET A 79 4.59 -7.85 8.47
N GLU A 80 3.59 -8.61 8.00
CA GLU A 80 3.55 -9.10 6.63
C GLU A 80 3.40 -7.96 5.61
N ALA A 81 2.51 -7.00 5.86
CA ALA A 81 2.35 -5.81 5.02
C ALA A 81 3.61 -4.94 4.99
N TRP A 82 4.24 -4.72 6.15
CA TRP A 82 5.51 -4.00 6.28
C TRP A 82 6.65 -4.72 5.60
N LYS A 83 6.71 -6.06 5.71
CA LYS A 83 7.71 -6.87 4.99
C LYS A 83 7.53 -6.74 3.49
N GLY A 84 6.31 -6.85 2.96
CA GLY A 84 6.05 -6.65 1.53
C GLY A 84 6.35 -5.22 1.07
N TYR A 85 6.08 -4.21 1.89
CA TYR A 85 6.48 -2.82 1.62
C TYR A 85 8.01 -2.68 1.60
N LEU A 86 8.71 -3.23 2.59
CA LEU A 86 10.18 -3.19 2.68
C LEU A 86 10.85 -4.01 1.59
N GLU A 87 10.29 -5.13 1.15
CA GLU A 87 10.79 -5.91 0.01
C GLU A 87 10.63 -5.14 -1.28
N LEU A 88 9.50 -4.45 -1.47
CA LEU A 88 9.26 -3.63 -2.64
C LEU A 88 10.13 -2.37 -2.64
N VAL A 89 10.24 -1.70 -1.49
CA VAL A 89 11.18 -0.60 -1.28
C VAL A 89 12.59 -1.11 -1.47
N ALA A 90 12.99 -2.27 -0.93
CA ALA A 90 14.32 -2.85 -1.12
C ALA A 90 14.54 -3.37 -2.54
N HIS A 91 13.51 -3.65 -3.33
CA HIS A 91 13.61 -4.00 -4.75
C HIS A 91 13.72 -2.73 -5.61
N LYS A 92 13.00 -1.65 -5.24
CA LYS A 92 13.09 -0.33 -5.86
C LYS A 92 14.32 0.47 -5.39
N ASP A 93 14.81 0.21 -4.19
CA ASP A 93 16.07 0.66 -3.59
C ASP A 93 17.19 -0.31 -3.91
N ASN A 94 16.94 -1.55 -4.29
CA ASN A 94 17.88 -2.31 -5.09
C ASN A 94 17.82 -1.86 -6.54
N ARG A 95 16.94 -0.93 -6.94
CA ARG A 95 17.10 -0.05 -8.12
C ARG A 95 17.83 1.27 -7.80
N ALA A 96 17.69 1.78 -6.57
CA ALA A 96 18.30 3.07 -6.15
C ALA A 96 19.70 2.95 -5.51
N LYS A 97 20.03 1.82 -4.88
CA LYS A 97 21.40 1.34 -4.68
C LYS A 97 22.01 1.15 -6.05
N GLU A 98 21.30 0.62 -7.03
CA GLU A 98 21.21 -0.83 -7.34
C GLU A 98 22.56 -1.58 -7.23
N ILE A 99 23.63 -0.81 -7.38
CA ILE A 99 24.90 -1.14 -7.98
C ILE A 99 26.05 -0.46 -7.21
N ARG A 100 25.81 0.62 -6.48
CA ARG A 100 26.87 1.31 -5.75
C ARG A 100 26.64 1.13 -4.27
N GLU A 101 27.57 0.40 -3.64
CA GLU A 101 28.64 1.12 -2.95
C GLU A 101 28.27 2.49 -2.35
N HIS A 102 27.18 2.54 -1.63
CA HIS A 102 26.85 3.69 -0.80
C HIS A 102 26.64 3.25 0.65
N LEU A 103 26.50 1.94 0.88
CA LEU A 103 26.65 1.31 2.19
C LEU A 103 27.99 0.59 2.37
N ARG A 104 28.90 0.59 1.39
CA ARG A 104 30.25 0.08 1.62
C ARG A 104 31.20 1.21 1.99
N GLY A 105 31.47 1.30 3.28
CA GLY A 105 32.71 1.80 3.83
C GLY A 105 32.57 2.18 5.31
N PRO A 106 33.45 1.75 6.23
CA PRO A 106 34.49 0.70 6.18
C PRO A 106 34.26 -0.39 7.25
N ASN A 107 35.01 -1.49 7.16
CA ASN A 107 35.22 -2.51 8.21
C ASN A 107 34.22 -3.67 8.29
N GLU A 108 34.55 -4.74 7.58
CA GLU A 108 34.87 -6.02 8.24
C GLU A 108 35.88 -6.76 7.37
N HIS A 109 37.15 -6.44 7.58
CA HIS A 109 38.27 -7.38 7.46
C HIS A 109 39.45 -6.76 8.22
N GLU A 110 39.33 -6.70 9.53
CA GLU A 110 40.50 -7.10 10.33
C GLU A 110 40.46 -8.63 10.38
N SER A 111 41.47 -9.26 9.78
CA SER A 111 42.12 -10.53 10.13
C SER A 111 42.48 -11.40 8.93
N ARG A 112 43.57 -11.05 8.25
CA ARG A 112 44.85 -11.79 8.25
C ARG A 112 45.84 -11.22 7.24
#